data_AF-A0A3C0R7J9-F1
#
_entry.id   AF-A0A3C0R7J9-F1
#
_cell.length_a   1.000
_cell.length_b   1.000
_cell.length_c   1.000
_cell.angle_alpha   90.00
_cell.angle_beta   90.00
_cell.angle_gamma   90.00
#
_symmetry.space_group_name_H-M   'P 1'
#
loop_
_entity.id
_entity.type
_entity.pdbx_description
1 polymer ?
#
loop_
_entity_poly.entity_id
_entity_poly.type
_entity_poly.pdbx_seq_one_letter_code
_entity_poly.pdbx_strand_id
1 'polypeptide(L)'
;VPQLAEQFTQQELMHALKELAPKLIAYAFSFLVIAIFWVNHHNFFHHLTHADAGLLWHNNHLLFWLSLIPLPTAFIGEHPFSHAANMGYAFVMLCAALSFTLMSRHVMYKGGLMTEAVDNQQKRSLIRRSLVGPSLYACGLLAAIVYAPAAWLFFIAVPLYFFRPKHIQQQNKTT
;
A
#
# COMPACT_ATOMS: atom_id res chain seq x y z
N VAL A 1 -9.32 6.53 20.45
CA VAL A 1 -8.86 6.84 21.82
C VAL A 1 -9.96 6.36 22.77
N PRO A 2 -9.65 5.55 23.79
CA PRO A 2 -10.66 5.13 24.76
C PRO A 2 -11.24 6.34 25.48
N GLN A 3 -12.57 6.38 25.62
CA GLN A 3 -13.26 7.44 26.37
C GLN A 3 -13.26 7.03 27.84
N LEU A 4 -12.24 7.50 28.58
CA LEU A 4 -12.18 7.34 30.03
C LEU A 4 -12.86 8.54 30.69
N ALA A 5 -13.51 8.33 31.84
CA ALA A 5 -13.99 9.43 32.68
C ALA A 5 -12.80 10.30 33.15
N GLU A 6 -13.05 11.55 33.56
CA GLU A 6 -12.00 12.45 34.08
C GLU A 6 -11.21 11.83 35.25
N GLN A 7 -11.84 10.94 36.01
CA GLN A 7 -11.19 10.08 37.00
C GLN A 7 -11.49 8.62 36.66
N PHE A 8 -10.44 7.83 36.44
CA PHE A 8 -10.54 6.40 36.14
C PHE A 8 -9.57 5.61 37.03
N THR A 9 -9.96 4.38 37.35
CA THR A 9 -9.13 3.44 38.12
C THR A 9 -8.08 2.77 37.23
N GLN A 10 -7.03 2.24 37.84
CA GLN A 10 -6.02 1.42 37.15
C GLN A 10 -6.64 0.21 36.42
N GLN A 11 -7.70 -0.37 36.99
CA GLN A 11 -8.39 -1.51 36.41
C GLN A 11 -9.18 -1.14 35.16
N GLU A 12 -9.87 0.01 35.16
CA GLU A 12 -10.57 0.56 33.99
C GLU A 12 -9.58 0.94 32.87
N LEU A 13 -8.42 1.52 33.23
CA LEU A 13 -7.35 1.78 32.26
C LEU A 13 -6.85 0.47 31.62
N MET A 14 -6.55 -0.54 32.43
CA MET A 14 -6.05 -1.82 31.94
C MET A 14 -7.07 -2.53 31.05
N HIS A 15 -8.36 -2.43 31.37
CA HIS A 15 -9.45 -2.95 30.54
C HIS A 15 -9.50 -2.22 29.19
N ALA A 16 -9.48 -0.88 29.20
CA ALA A 16 -9.49 -0.06 28.00
C ALA A 16 -8.26 -0.33 27.09
N LEU A 17 -7.08 -0.57 27.65
CA LEU A 17 -5.89 -0.95 26.88
C LEU A 17 -6.03 -2.33 26.23
N LYS A 18 -6.64 -3.30 26.92
CA LYS A 18 -6.93 -4.62 26.35
C LYS A 18 -7.90 -4.54 25.17
N GLU A 19 -8.94 -3.72 25.28
CA GLU A 19 -9.87 -3.47 24.16
C GLU A 19 -9.22 -2.71 22.99
N LEU A 20 -8.21 -1.89 23.28
CA LEU A 20 -7.48 -1.14 22.26
C LEU A 20 -6.46 -2.00 21.50
N ALA A 21 -5.95 -3.08 22.11
CA ALA A 21 -4.88 -3.90 21.53
C ALA A 21 -5.20 -4.45 20.12
N PRO A 22 -6.39 -5.01 19.82
CA PRO A 22 -6.73 -5.44 18.46
C PRO A 22 -6.69 -4.30 17.44
N LYS A 23 -7.12 -3.10 17.84
CA LYS A 23 -7.09 -1.90 16.99
C LYS A 23 -5.66 -1.45 16.70
N LEU A 24 -4.76 -1.57 17.69
CA LEU A 24 -3.32 -1.30 17.49
C LEU A 24 -2.66 -2.32 16.54
N ILE A 25 -3.06 -3.59 16.61
CA ILE A 25 -2.56 -4.62 15.67
C ILE A 25 -3.02 -4.32 14.25
N ALA A 26 -4.31 -3.99 14.06
CA ALA A 26 -4.83 -3.58 12.76
C ALA A 26 -4.11 -2.33 12.23
N TYR A 27 -3.86 -1.34 13.09
CA TYR A 27 -3.07 -0.16 12.77
C TYR A 27 -1.63 -0.52 12.37
N ALA A 28 -0.94 -1.36 13.13
CA ALA A 28 0.43 -1.79 12.82
C ALA A 28 0.49 -2.54 11.48
N PHE A 29 -0.51 -3.36 11.16
CA PHE A 29 -0.63 -4.00 9.86
C PHE A 29 -0.83 -2.98 8.73
N SER A 30 -1.71 -1.98 8.94
CA SER A 30 -1.89 -0.87 7.99
C SER A 30 -0.58 -0.11 7.73
N PHE A 31 0.20 0.14 8.80
CA PHE A 31 1.49 0.80 8.72
C PHE A 31 2.50 -0.05 7.93
N LEU A 32 2.56 -1.37 8.16
CA LEU A 32 3.42 -2.27 7.39
C LEU A 32 3.11 -2.20 5.89
N VAL A 33 1.83 -2.20 5.52
CA VAL A 33 1.40 -2.08 4.12
C VAL A 33 1.83 -0.73 3.53
N ILE A 34 1.61 0.38 4.26
CA ILE A 34 2.08 1.72 3.86
C ILE A 34 3.61 1.74 3.71
N ALA A 35 4.35 1.11 4.63
CA ALA A 35 5.80 1.03 4.57
C ALA A 35 6.29 0.27 3.33
N ILE A 36 5.62 -0.82 2.94
CA ILE A 36 5.91 -1.53 1.69
C ILE A 36 5.68 -0.62 0.47
N PHE A 37 4.58 0.15 0.44
CA PHE A 37 4.36 1.16 -0.61
C PHE A 37 5.48 2.20 -0.62
N TRP A 38 5.88 2.70 0.55
CA TRP A 38 6.90 3.72 0.69
C TRP A 38 8.28 3.22 0.22
N VAL A 39 8.67 2.01 0.60
CA VAL A 39 9.95 1.42 0.15
C VAL A 39 9.97 1.22 -1.36
N ASN A 40 8.87 0.72 -1.95
CA ASN A 40 8.75 0.59 -3.40
C ASN A 40 8.75 1.96 -4.10
N HIS A 41 8.11 2.96 -3.51
CA HIS A 41 8.13 4.35 -3.99
C HIS A 41 9.56 4.92 -3.98
N HIS A 42 10.29 4.79 -2.87
CA HIS A 42 11.66 5.29 -2.78
C HIS A 42 12.59 4.59 -3.77
N ASN A 43 12.47 3.27 -3.91
CA ASN A 43 13.19 2.51 -4.93
C ASN A 43 12.86 2.98 -6.36
N PHE A 44 11.61 3.35 -6.63
CA PHE A 44 11.20 3.93 -7.91
C PHE A 44 11.84 5.31 -8.13
N PHE A 45 11.78 6.19 -7.13
CA PHE A 45 12.35 7.55 -7.20
C PHE A 45 13.88 7.57 -7.30
N HIS A 46 14.58 6.56 -6.79
CA HIS A 46 16.04 6.44 -6.92
C HIS A 46 16.53 6.38 -8.37
N HIS A 47 15.66 6.02 -9.33
CA HIS A 47 16.01 5.96 -10.75
C HIS A 47 15.65 7.24 -11.51
N LEU A 48 15.16 8.28 -10.83
CA LEU A 48 14.75 9.55 -11.41
C LEU A 48 15.85 10.59 -11.25
N THR A 49 16.03 11.44 -12.27
CA THR A 49 16.98 12.57 -12.23
C THR A 49 16.32 13.85 -11.75
N HIS A 50 15.07 14.08 -12.15
CA HIS A 50 14.29 15.27 -11.81
C HIS A 50 12.81 14.91 -11.68
N ALA A 51 12.05 15.72 -10.95
CA ALA A 51 10.60 15.58 -10.82
C ALA A 51 9.90 16.74 -11.53
N ASP A 52 8.91 16.43 -12.37
CA ASP A 52 8.06 17.42 -13.00
C ASP A 52 6.73 17.61 -12.26
N ALA A 53 6.00 18.69 -12.57
CA ALA A 53 4.70 18.95 -11.94
C ALA A 53 3.71 17.79 -12.13
N GLY A 54 3.75 17.11 -13.28
CA GLY A 54 2.90 15.94 -13.55
C GLY A 54 3.17 14.80 -12.56
N LEU A 55 4.44 14.45 -12.34
CA LEU A 55 4.84 13.43 -11.38
C LEU A 55 4.38 13.77 -9.96
N LEU A 56 4.52 15.04 -9.55
CA LEU A 56 4.06 15.49 -8.23
C LEU A 56 2.56 15.33 -8.03
N TRP A 57 1.74 15.59 -9.05
CA TRP A 57 0.29 15.36 -8.97
C TRP A 57 -0.07 13.88 -8.92
N HIS A 58 0.64 13.01 -9.66
CA HIS A 58 0.46 11.57 -9.56
C HIS A 58 0.85 11.04 -8.16
N ASN A 59 1.92 11.61 -7.59
CA ASN A 59 2.32 11.32 -6.22
C ASN A 59 1.24 11.75 -5.21
N ASN A 60 0.67 12.95 -5.34
CA ASN A 60 -0.43 13.39 -4.47
C ASN A 60 -1.66 12.50 -4.59
N HIS A 61 -1.98 12.02 -5.80
CA HIS A 61 -3.06 11.06 -6.00
C HIS A 61 -2.79 9.74 -5.27
N LEU A 62 -1.56 9.22 -5.31
CA LEU A 62 -1.15 8.06 -4.51
C LEU A 62 -1.27 8.35 -2.99
N LEU A 63 -0.74 9.48 -2.53
CA LEU A 63 -0.75 9.88 -1.11
C LEU A 63 -2.18 9.98 -0.56
N PHE A 64 -3.12 10.47 -1.36
CA PHE A 64 -4.54 10.49 -0.99
C PHE A 64 -5.05 9.07 -0.68
N TRP A 65 -4.78 8.08 -1.53
CA TRP A 65 -5.24 6.71 -1.24
C TRP A 65 -4.48 6.06 -0.08
N LEU A 66 -3.18 6.34 0.07
CA LEU A 66 -2.39 5.84 1.20
C LEU A 66 -2.88 6.40 2.54
N SER A 67 -3.32 7.66 2.58
CA SER A 67 -3.85 8.26 3.82
C SER A 67 -5.20 7.68 4.23
N LEU A 68 -5.94 7.09 3.29
CA LEU A 68 -7.21 6.42 3.57
C LEU A 68 -7.03 5.01 4.15
N ILE A 69 -5.92 4.31 3.92
CA ILE A 69 -5.69 2.90 4.32
C ILE A 69 -6.05 2.58 5.78
N PRO A 70 -5.78 3.43 6.78
CA PRO A 70 -6.14 3.13 8.17
C PRO A 70 -7.65 2.92 8.39
N LEU A 71 -8.50 3.64 7.65
CA LEU A 71 -9.95 3.57 7.79
C LEU A 71 -10.54 2.20 7.42
N PRO A 72 -10.37 1.66 6.20
CA PRO A 72 -10.86 0.34 5.88
C PRO A 72 -10.08 -0.76 6.62
N THR A 73 -8.85 -0.51 7.06
CA THR A 73 -8.10 -1.49 7.89
C THR A 73 -8.75 -1.66 9.27
N ALA A 74 -9.19 -0.55 9.90
CA ALA A 74 -9.97 -0.64 11.13
C ALA A 74 -11.29 -1.37 10.90
N PHE A 75 -12.00 -1.04 9.80
CA PHE A 75 -13.30 -1.64 9.50
C PHE A 75 -13.23 -3.15 9.22
N ILE A 76 -12.24 -3.61 8.44
CA ILE A 76 -12.02 -5.04 8.19
C ILE A 76 -11.48 -5.75 9.44
N GLY A 77 -10.76 -5.06 10.33
CA GLY A 77 -10.33 -5.62 11.61
C GLY A 77 -11.48 -5.91 12.57
N GLU A 78 -12.50 -5.05 12.59
CA GLU A 78 -13.71 -5.24 13.41
C GLU A 78 -14.71 -6.23 12.76
N HIS A 79 -14.74 -6.30 11.43
CA HIS A 79 -15.67 -7.16 10.69
C HIS A 79 -14.97 -7.99 9.59
N PRO A 80 -14.09 -8.94 9.96
CA PRO A 80 -13.20 -9.63 9.01
C PRO A 80 -13.90 -10.46 7.95
N PHE A 81 -15.14 -10.90 8.21
CA PHE A 81 -15.95 -11.71 7.29
C PHE A 81 -17.09 -10.94 6.62
N SER A 82 -17.21 -9.63 6.86
CA SER A 82 -18.22 -8.79 6.22
C SER A 82 -17.83 -8.49 4.78
N HIS A 83 -18.76 -8.69 3.85
CA HIS A 83 -18.60 -8.30 2.44
C HIS A 83 -18.25 -6.81 2.32
N ALA A 84 -18.99 -5.94 3.01
CA ALA A 84 -18.77 -4.49 2.94
C ALA A 84 -17.35 -4.09 3.41
N ALA A 85 -16.86 -4.70 4.48
CA ALA A 85 -15.54 -4.40 5.01
C ALA A 85 -14.41 -4.87 4.08
N ASN A 86 -14.53 -6.09 3.55
CA ASN A 86 -13.57 -6.65 2.59
C ASN A 86 -13.57 -5.88 1.26
N MET A 87 -14.75 -5.51 0.75
CA MET A 87 -14.88 -4.69 -0.46
C MET A 87 -14.28 -3.30 -0.28
N GLY A 88 -14.56 -2.63 0.85
CA GLY A 88 -14.00 -1.32 1.16
C GLY A 88 -12.48 -1.33 1.23
N TYR A 89 -11.90 -2.35 1.88
CA TYR A 89 -10.46 -2.56 1.92
C TYR A 89 -9.89 -2.82 0.52
N ALA A 90 -10.43 -3.79 -0.22
CA ALA A 90 -9.96 -4.12 -1.56
C ALA A 90 -10.02 -2.91 -2.50
N PHE A 91 -11.07 -2.10 -2.42
CA PHE A 91 -11.25 -0.91 -3.24
C PHE A 91 -10.16 0.15 -2.99
N VAL A 92 -9.94 0.53 -1.72
CA VAL A 92 -8.90 1.53 -1.38
C VAL A 92 -7.52 1.03 -1.79
N MET A 93 -7.22 -0.24 -1.53
CA MET A 93 -5.94 -0.85 -1.91
C MET A 93 -5.74 -0.95 -3.43
N LEU A 94 -6.80 -1.28 -4.17
CA LEU A 94 -6.80 -1.29 -5.63
C LEU A 94 -6.50 0.11 -6.18
N CYS A 95 -7.17 1.14 -5.67
CA CYS A 95 -6.96 2.51 -6.09
C CYS A 95 -5.54 3.00 -5.76
N ALA A 96 -5.00 2.68 -4.58
CA ALA A 96 -3.61 2.97 -4.24
C ALA A 96 -2.62 2.32 -5.21
N ALA A 97 -2.81 1.03 -5.52
CA ALA A 97 -1.95 0.29 -6.44
C ALA A 97 -2.06 0.80 -7.89
N LEU A 98 -3.26 1.17 -8.33
CA LEU A 98 -3.49 1.79 -9.64
C LEU A 98 -2.82 3.16 -9.72
N SER A 99 -2.90 3.97 -8.67
CA SER A 99 -2.24 5.28 -8.59
C SER A 99 -0.73 5.16 -8.76
N PHE A 100 -0.12 4.16 -8.10
CA PHE A 100 1.31 3.85 -8.29
C PHE A 100 1.61 3.46 -9.74
N THR A 101 0.74 2.67 -10.37
CA THR A 101 0.89 2.28 -11.79
C THR A 101 0.76 3.47 -12.73
N LEU A 102 -0.18 4.38 -12.48
CA LEU A 102 -0.33 5.62 -13.24
C LEU A 102 0.92 6.50 -13.12
N MET A 103 1.44 6.67 -11.90
CA MET A 103 2.70 7.38 -11.65
C MET A 103 3.87 6.74 -12.40
N SER A 104 3.98 5.41 -12.35
CA SER A 104 5.01 4.65 -13.07
C SER A 104 4.88 4.85 -14.58
N ARG A 105 3.66 4.82 -15.12
CA ARG A 105 3.38 5.04 -16.53
C ARG A 105 3.76 6.45 -16.97
N HIS A 106 3.45 7.48 -16.18
CA HIS A 106 3.85 8.86 -16.45
C HIS A 106 5.36 8.95 -16.65
N VAL A 107 6.16 8.42 -15.72
CA VAL A 107 7.63 8.43 -15.82
C VAL A 107 8.15 7.65 -17.03
N MET A 108 7.62 6.46 -17.30
CA MET A 108 8.14 5.61 -18.38
C MET A 108 7.88 6.19 -19.78
N TYR A 109 6.78 6.92 -19.95
CA TYR A 109 6.36 7.43 -21.26
C TYR A 109 6.58 8.94 -21.44
N LYS A 110 6.73 9.71 -20.35
CA LYS A 110 7.19 11.09 -20.40
C LYS A 110 8.71 11.10 -20.34
N GLY A 111 9.35 11.19 -21.51
CA GLY A 111 10.81 11.11 -21.64
C GLY A 111 11.55 12.16 -20.79
N GLY A 112 12.77 11.83 -20.38
CA GLY A 112 13.69 12.77 -19.71
C GLY A 112 13.66 12.77 -18.17
N LEU A 113 12.85 11.91 -17.53
CA LEU A 113 12.76 11.85 -16.06
C LEU A 113 13.68 10.81 -15.42
N MET A 114 14.20 9.84 -16.19
CA MET A 114 15.00 8.72 -15.67
C MET A 114 16.50 8.92 -15.92
N THR A 115 17.33 8.33 -15.05
CA THR A 115 18.81 8.39 -15.13
C THR A 115 19.36 7.70 -16.36
N GLU A 116 18.75 6.59 -16.76
CA GLU A 116 19.15 5.81 -17.93
C GLU A 116 18.00 5.74 -18.93
N ALA A 117 18.35 5.74 -20.22
CA ALA A 117 17.40 5.53 -21.28
C ALA A 117 16.92 4.06 -21.24
N VAL A 118 15.70 3.87 -20.73
CA VAL A 118 15.04 2.55 -20.71
C VAL A 118 14.48 2.26 -22.09
N ASP A 119 14.75 1.08 -22.64
CA ASP A 119 14.18 0.68 -23.92
C ASP A 119 12.66 0.40 -23.83
N ASN A 120 11.98 0.32 -24.98
CA ASN A 120 10.53 0.11 -25.01
C ASN A 120 10.07 -1.25 -24.45
N GLN A 121 10.91 -2.29 -24.54
CA GLN A 121 10.60 -3.62 -24.02
C GLN A 121 10.69 -3.65 -22.48
N GLN A 122 11.72 -3.03 -21.91
CA GLN A 122 11.92 -2.84 -20.49
C GLN A 122 10.82 -1.96 -19.89
N LYS A 123 10.43 -0.85 -20.54
CA LYS A 123 9.27 -0.02 -20.14
C LYS A 123 8.00 -0.86 -20.01
N ARG A 124 7.68 -1.66 -21.04
CA ARG A 124 6.51 -2.56 -21.02
C ARG A 124 6.60 -3.59 -19.90
N SER A 125 7.77 -4.15 -19.66
CA SER A 125 8.00 -5.12 -18.57
C SER A 125 7.77 -4.49 -17.19
N LEU A 126 8.29 -3.29 -16.95
CA LEU A 126 8.09 -2.56 -15.69
C LEU A 126 6.63 -2.23 -15.44
N ILE A 127 5.90 -1.78 -16.45
CA ILE A 127 4.46 -1.50 -16.35
C ILE A 127 3.65 -2.78 -16.13
N ARG A 128 3.97 -3.89 -16.83
CA ARG A 128 3.31 -5.19 -16.57
C ARG A 128 3.53 -5.63 -15.13
N ARG A 129 4.72 -5.41 -14.60
CA ARG A 129 5.03 -5.75 -13.21
C ARG A 129 4.33 -4.82 -12.21
N SER A 130 4.12 -3.54 -12.53
CA SER A 130 3.34 -2.65 -11.66
C SER A 130 1.86 -3.03 -11.61
N LEU A 131 1.33 -3.68 -12.66
CA LEU A 131 -0.05 -4.16 -12.71
C LEU A 131 -0.33 -5.39 -11.82
N VAL A 132 0.70 -6.09 -11.30
CA VAL A 132 0.49 -7.25 -10.42
C VAL A 132 -0.31 -6.88 -9.16
N GLY A 133 0.02 -5.76 -8.51
CA GLY A 133 -0.70 -5.28 -7.32
C GLY A 133 -2.17 -4.98 -7.61
N PRO A 134 -2.49 -4.09 -8.58
CA PRO A 134 -3.85 -3.85 -9.02
C PRO A 134 -4.62 -5.10 -9.39
N SER A 135 -4.02 -6.04 -10.14
CA SER A 135 -4.70 -7.29 -10.51
C SER A 135 -5.04 -8.14 -9.29
N LEU A 136 -4.13 -8.28 -8.33
CA LEU A 136 -4.40 -9.02 -7.10
C LEU A 136 -5.50 -8.37 -6.25
N TYR A 137 -5.49 -7.04 -6.10
CA TYR A 137 -6.56 -6.35 -5.36
C TYR A 137 -7.90 -6.36 -6.11
N ALA A 138 -7.91 -6.33 -7.44
CA ALA A 138 -9.12 -6.50 -8.23
C ALA A 138 -9.71 -7.90 -8.06
N CYS A 139 -8.88 -8.95 -8.09
CA CYS A 139 -9.30 -10.32 -7.77
C CYS A 139 -9.81 -10.42 -6.32
N GLY A 140 -9.13 -9.76 -5.37
CA GLY A 140 -9.58 -9.67 -3.98
C GLY A 140 -10.94 -8.98 -3.83
N LEU A 141 -11.21 -7.92 -4.60
CA LEU A 141 -12.50 -7.24 -4.63
C LEU A 141 -13.61 -8.15 -5.19
N LEU A 142 -13.34 -8.85 -6.29
CA LEU A 142 -14.29 -9.81 -6.86
C LEU A 142 -14.56 -10.98 -5.90
N ALA A 143 -13.51 -11.51 -5.27
CA ALA A 143 -13.64 -12.53 -4.23
C ALA A 143 -14.46 -12.00 -3.05
N ALA A 144 -14.26 -10.75 -2.62
CA ALA A 144 -15.01 -10.14 -1.54
C ALA A 144 -16.51 -10.03 -1.83
N ILE A 145 -16.90 -9.87 -3.10
CA ILE A 145 -18.32 -9.83 -3.52
C ILE A 145 -18.92 -11.25 -3.43
N VAL A 146 -18.22 -12.28 -3.88
CA VAL A 146 -18.74 -13.66 -3.95
C VAL A 146 -18.66 -14.37 -2.59
N TYR A 147 -17.51 -14.29 -1.93
CA TYR A 147 -17.21 -14.94 -0.65
C TYR A 147 -16.13 -14.15 0.11
N ALA A 148 -16.57 -13.30 1.03
CA ALA A 148 -15.70 -12.37 1.76
C ALA A 148 -14.39 -12.98 2.31
N PRO A 149 -14.39 -14.17 2.95
CA PRO A 149 -13.15 -14.76 3.47
C PRO A 149 -12.09 -15.08 2.40
N ALA A 150 -12.47 -15.36 1.15
CA ALA A 150 -11.50 -15.63 0.09
C ALA A 150 -10.67 -14.39 -0.29
N ALA A 151 -11.15 -13.17 0.00
CA ALA A 151 -10.41 -11.94 -0.31
C ALA A 151 -9.08 -11.84 0.44
N TRP A 152 -9.00 -12.40 1.65
CA TRP A 152 -7.80 -12.41 2.49
C TRP A 152 -6.60 -13.11 1.84
N LEU A 153 -6.84 -14.13 1.00
CA LEU A 153 -5.78 -14.79 0.23
C LEU A 153 -5.03 -13.78 -0.65
N PHE A 154 -5.77 -12.87 -1.30
CA PHE A 154 -5.20 -11.83 -2.15
C PHE A 154 -4.56 -10.72 -1.31
N PHE A 155 -5.18 -10.32 -0.20
CA PHE A 155 -4.64 -9.29 0.69
C PHE A 155 -3.30 -9.68 1.32
N ILE A 156 -3.09 -10.97 1.60
CA ILE A 156 -1.82 -11.51 2.11
C ILE A 156 -0.81 -11.71 0.97
N ALA A 157 -1.25 -12.14 -0.22
CA ALA A 157 -0.36 -12.37 -1.35
C ALA A 157 0.37 -11.10 -1.81
N VAL A 158 -0.29 -9.93 -1.78
CA VAL A 158 0.31 -8.65 -2.21
C VAL A 158 1.54 -8.28 -1.37
N PRO A 159 1.46 -8.10 -0.04
CA PRO A 159 2.62 -7.78 0.76
C PRO A 159 3.69 -8.86 0.64
N LEU A 160 3.36 -10.16 0.58
CA LEU A 160 4.38 -11.20 0.36
C LEU A 160 5.14 -11.04 -0.97
N TYR A 161 4.45 -10.67 -2.05
CA TYR A 161 5.07 -10.45 -3.35
C TYR A 161 5.93 -9.17 -3.39
N PHE A 162 5.47 -8.09 -2.74
CA PHE A 162 6.11 -6.77 -2.77
C PHE A 162 7.06 -6.51 -1.60
N PHE A 163 7.04 -7.35 -0.57
CA PHE A 163 8.00 -7.35 0.52
C PHE A 163 9.33 -7.85 -0.04
N ARG A 164 10.11 -6.91 -0.55
CA ARG A 164 11.43 -7.20 -1.10
C ARG A 164 12.50 -6.75 -0.11
N PRO A 165 13.15 -7.68 0.60
CA PRO A 165 14.47 -7.42 1.16
C PRO A 165 15.46 -7.40 -0.02
N LYS A 166 15.54 -6.28 -0.74
CA LYS A 166 16.69 -6.06 -1.62
C LYS A 166 17.82 -5.54 -0.75
N HIS A 167 18.84 -6.38 -0.56
CA HIS A 167 20.15 -5.96 -0.08
C HIS A 167 20.50 -4.64 -0.77
N ILE A 168 20.83 -3.62 0.03
CA ILE A 168 21.56 -2.44 -0.41
C ILE A 168 22.85 -3.00 -1.03
N GLN A 169 22.86 -3.22 -2.35
CA GLN A 169 24.09 -3.44 -3.06
C GLN A 169 24.83 -2.12 -2.99
N GLN A 170 25.72 -2.03 -2.00
CA GLN A 170 26.81 -1.07 -2.01
C GLN A 170 27.45 -1.20 -3.39
N GLN A 171 27.29 -0.17 -4.21
CA GLN A 171 28.13 0.03 -5.35
C GLN A 171 29.55 0.17 -4.80
N ASN A 172 30.32 -0.93 -4.79
CA ASN A 172 31.76 -0.85 -4.73
C ASN A 172 32.18 -0.11 -5.99
N LYS A 173 32.29 1.22 -5.88
CA LYS A 173 33.06 2.05 -6.79
C LYS A 173 34.52 1.62 -6.59
N THR A 174 34.97 0.70 -7.43
CA THR A 174 36.40 0.56 -7.71
C THR A 174 36.82 1.80 -8.48
N THR A 175 37.49 2.71 -7.78
CA THR A 175 38.43 3.70 -8.31
C THR A 175 39.61 3.74 -7.36
#